data_AF-A0AAV6UUQ6-F1
#
_entry.id   AF-A0AAV6UUQ6-F1
#
_cell.length_a   1.000
_cell.length_b   1.000
_cell.length_c   1.000
_cell.angle_alpha   90.00
_cell.angle_beta   90.00
_cell.angle_gamma   90.00
#
_symmetry.space_group_name_H-M   'P 1'
#
loop_
_entity.id
_entity.type
_entity.pdbx_description
1 polymer ?
#
loop_
_entity_poly.entity_id
_entity_poly.type
_entity_poly.pdbx_seq_one_letter_code
_entity_poly.pdbx_strand_id
1 'polypeptide(L)' 'MPNCPKCEKPVYFAERLTSLGKDWHRGCLRCEKCSKTLSPGSHAEHEGKPYCNTPCYGALFGPGGFGRGGTESFKYAK' A
#
# COMPACT_ATOMS: atom_id res chain seq x y z
N MET A 1 19.48 10.33 -6.47
CA MET A 1 19.16 9.55 -5.24
C MET A 1 17.68 9.25 -5.27
N PRO A 2 17.23 8.02 -5.02
CA PRO A 2 15.81 7.74 -5.09
C PRO A 2 15.10 8.37 -3.88
N ASN A 3 14.03 9.10 -4.17
CA ASN A 3 13.16 9.73 -3.18
C ASN A 3 11.97 8.82 -2.89
N CYS A 4 11.61 8.70 -1.61
CA CYS A 4 10.43 7.93 -1.22
C CYS A 4 9.17 8.66 -1.69
N PRO A 5 8.28 8.02 -2.47
CA PRO A 5 7.07 8.69 -2.96
C PRO A 5 6.06 9.02 -1.85
N LYS A 6 6.19 8.42 -0.66
CA LYS A 6 5.30 8.71 0.48
C LYS A 6 5.68 9.98 1.26
N CYS A 7 6.98 10.22 1.44
CA CYS A 7 7.47 11.28 2.32
C CYS A 7 8.44 12.24 1.62
N GLU A 8 8.70 12.02 0.34
CA GLU A 8 9.55 12.81 -0.57
C GLU A 8 11.02 12.95 -0.11
N LYS A 9 11.39 12.27 0.99
CA LYS A 9 12.73 12.27 1.56
C LYS A 9 13.64 11.29 0.82
N PRO A 10 14.96 11.55 0.79
CA PRO A 10 15.93 10.64 0.21
C PRO A 10 15.92 9.30 0.97
N VAL A 11 15.98 8.20 0.22
CA VAL A 11 16.06 6.85 0.77
C VAL A 11 17.52 6.45 0.85
N TYR A 12 18.03 6.27 2.06
CA TYR A 12 19.39 5.79 2.29
C TYR A 12 19.49 4.28 2.06
N PHE A 13 20.68 3.80 1.68
CA PHE A 13 20.93 2.38 1.41
C PHE A 13 20.54 1.44 2.56
N ALA A 14 20.65 1.88 3.82
CA ALA A 14 20.29 1.07 4.99
C ALA A 14 18.77 0.78 5.09
N GLU A 15 17.94 1.71 4.65
CA GLU A 15 16.48 1.63 4.75
C GLU A 15 15.78 1.50 3.40
N ARG A 16 16.56 1.39 2.30
CA ARG A 16 15.99 1.27 0.96
C ARG A 16 15.26 -0.05 0.79
N LEU A 17 13.99 0.07 0.43
CA LEU A 17 13.15 -1.03 0.01
C LEU A 17 12.74 -0.78 -1.44
N THR A 18 13.30 -1.54 -2.35
CA THR A 18 12.93 -1.46 -3.77
C THR A 18 11.67 -2.29 -3.99
N SER A 19 10.60 -1.64 -4.45
CA SER A 19 9.32 -2.28 -4.73
C SER A 19 8.57 -1.58 -5.86
N LEU A 20 7.97 -2.37 -6.77
CA LEU A 20 7.30 -1.86 -7.97
C LEU A 20 8.18 -0.91 -8.81
N GLY A 21 9.50 -1.09 -8.75
CA GLY A 21 10.47 -0.24 -9.45
C GLY A 21 10.77 1.11 -8.77
N LYS A 22 10.29 1.35 -7.55
CA LYS A 22 10.58 2.55 -6.75
C LYS A 22 11.23 2.19 -5.42
N ASP A 23 11.97 3.13 -4.82
CA ASP A 23 12.55 2.93 -3.50
C ASP A 23 11.70 3.59 -2.41
N TRP A 24 11.53 2.86 -1.32
CA TRP A 24 10.71 3.23 -0.18
C TRP A 24 11.51 3.09 1.11
N HIS A 25 11.10 3.79 2.16
CA HIS A 25 11.60 3.50 3.51
C HIS A 25 10.86 2.32 4.14
N ARG A 26 11.54 1.56 5.00
CA ARG A 26 10.92 0.48 5.82
C ARG A 26 9.69 0.94 6.59
N GLY A 27 9.71 2.15 7.15
CA GLY A 27 8.57 2.73 7.86
C GLY A 27 7.49 3.35 6.95
N CYS A 28 7.85 3.76 5.73
CA CYS A 28 6.91 4.37 4.79
C CYS A 28 6.07 3.32 4.06
N LEU A 29 6.58 2.09 3.93
CA LEU A 29 5.89 0.96 3.31
C LEU A 29 4.78 0.40 4.22
N ARG A 30 3.78 1.25 4.50
CA ARG A 30 2.66 0.97 5.40
C ARG A 30 1.36 1.37 4.74
N CYS A 31 0.41 0.44 4.72
CA CYS A 31 -0.89 0.64 4.10
C CYS A 31 -1.58 1.88 4.68
N GLU A 32 -2.01 2.83 3.85
CA GLU A 32 -2.69 4.04 4.35
C GLU A 32 -4.09 3.72 4.92
N LYS A 33 -4.71 2.63 4.45
CA LYS A 33 -6.09 2.27 4.83
C LYS A 33 -6.17 1.52 6.16
N CYS A 34 -5.36 0.47 6.31
CA CYS A 34 -5.37 -0.39 7.50
C CYS A 34 -4.16 -0.17 8.40
N SER A 35 -3.24 0.72 8.01
CA SER A 35 -2.05 1.03 8.80
C SER A 35 -1.23 -0.22 9.13
N LYS A 36 -1.28 -1.24 8.27
CA LYS A 36 -0.50 -2.46 8.38
C LYS A 36 0.86 -2.28 7.71
N THR A 37 1.92 -2.73 8.36
CA THR A 37 3.25 -2.80 7.75
C THR A 37 3.21 -3.76 6.57
N LEU A 38 3.61 -3.28 5.41
CA LEU A 38 3.62 -4.05 4.17
C LEU A 38 5.01 -4.62 3.92
N SER A 39 5.05 -5.74 3.23
CA SER A 39 6.31 -6.34 2.80
C SER A 39 6.72 -5.77 1.44
N PRO A 40 8.02 -5.48 1.24
CA PRO A 40 8.53 -5.11 -0.07
C PRO A 40 8.28 -6.26 -1.04
N GLY A 41 7.63 -5.97 -2.18
CA GLY A 41 7.32 -6.94 -3.24
C GLY A 41 5.91 -7.56 -3.15
N SER A 42 5.20 -7.43 -2.01
CA SER A 42 3.84 -7.95 -1.86
C SER A 42 2.87 -6.88 -1.36
N HIS A 43 2.82 -5.77 -2.09
CA HIS A 43 1.85 -4.70 -1.88
C HIS A 43 1.54 -4.00 -3.20
N ALA A 44 0.48 -3.19 -3.19
CA ALA A 44 0.09 -2.37 -4.32
C ALA A 44 0.43 -0.90 -4.02
N GLU A 45 0.80 -0.15 -5.05
CA GLU A 45 0.97 1.31 -4.98
C GLU A 45 -0.20 1.98 -5.71
N HIS A 46 -0.77 3.02 -5.11
CA HIS A 46 -1.70 3.92 -5.79
C HIS A 46 -1.35 5.37 -5.45
N GLU A 47 -1.17 6.22 -6.46
CA GLU A 47 -0.82 7.64 -6.29
C GLU A 47 0.36 7.90 -5.33
N GLY A 48 1.40 7.06 -5.38
CA GLY A 48 2.57 7.18 -4.48
C GLY A 48 2.31 6.76 -3.04
N LYS A 49 1.14 6.19 -2.74
CA LYS A 49 0.79 5.62 -1.42
C LYS A 49 0.73 4.09 -1.50
N PRO A 50 1.33 3.37 -0.55
CA PRO A 50 1.29 1.93 -0.54
C PRO A 50 0.00 1.43 0.13
N TYR A 51 -0.57 0.37 -0.41
CA TYR A 51 -1.80 -0.29 0.04
C TYR A 51 -1.63 -1.81 0.08
N CYS A 52 -2.43 -2.50 0.89
CA CYS A 52 -2.48 -3.96 0.84
C CYS A 52 -3.00 -4.42 -0.52
N ASN A 53 -2.35 -5.44 -1.12
CA ASN A 53 -2.84 -6.11 -2.32
C ASN A 53 -4.32 -6.50 -2.19
N THR A 54 -4.68 -7.11 -1.06
CA THR A 54 -6.06 -7.44 -0.70
C THR A 54 -6.28 -7.28 0.81
N PRO A 55 -7.46 -6.81 1.26
CA PRO A 55 -8.57 -6.26 0.48
C PRO A 55 -8.45 -4.75 0.18
N CYS A 56 -7.48 -4.02 0.75
CA CYS A 56 -7.49 -2.55 0.72
C CYS A 56 -7.43 -1.95 -0.69
N TYR A 57 -6.51 -2.40 -1.54
CA TYR A 57 -6.36 -1.87 -2.89
C TYR A 57 -7.60 -2.17 -3.75
N GLY A 58 -8.08 -3.42 -3.75
CA GLY A 58 -9.30 -3.80 -4.48
C GLY A 58 -10.58 -3.13 -3.97
N ALA A 59 -10.69 -2.88 -2.66
CA ALA A 59 -11.87 -2.21 -2.09
C ALA A 59 -11.90 -0.70 -2.37
N LEU A 60 -10.75 -0.07 -2.64
CA LEU A 60 -10.64 1.37 -2.93
C LEU A 60 -10.58 1.67 -4.42
N PHE A 61 -9.83 0.86 -5.17
CA PHE A 61 -9.47 1.09 -6.58
C PHE A 61 -9.91 -0.05 -7.50
N GLY A 62 -10.55 -1.10 -6.98
CA GLY A 62 -11.17 -2.12 -7.82
C GLY A 62 -12.33 -1.54 -8.65
N PRO A 63 -12.66 -2.15 -9.79
CA PRO A 63 -13.78 -1.69 -10.62
C PRO A 63 -15.05 -1.67 -9.77
N GLY A 64 -15.52 -0.46 -9.47
CA GLY A 64 -16.76 -0.21 -8.76
C GLY A 64 -17.94 -0.65 -9.61
N GLY A 65 -18.27 -1.93 -9.56
CA GLY A 65 -19.50 -2.48 -10.10
C GLY A 65 -20.68 -1.88 -9.34
N PHE A 66 -21.25 -0.81 -9.89
CA PHE A 66 -22.54 -0.29 -9.48
C PHE A 66 -23.58 -1.36 -9.82
N GLY A 67 -23.95 -2.22 -8.85
CA GLY A 67 -25.04 -3.17 -9.03
C GLY A 67 -24.97 -4.43 -8.19
N ARG A 68 -25.79 -4.43 -7.14
CA ARG A 68 -26.40 -5.59 -6.46
C ARG A 68 -25.56 -6.37 -5.44
N GLY A 69 -25.82 -6.03 -4.17
CA GLY A 69 -26.32 -6.98 -3.17
C GLY A 69 -25.35 -8.06 -2.68
N GLY A 70 -24.92 -7.92 -1.42
CA GLY A 70 -24.38 -9.03 -0.63
C GLY A 70 -23.21 -8.60 0.25
N THR A 71 -23.48 -8.46 1.55
CA THR A 71 -22.67 -9.02 2.67
C THR A 71 -21.14 -9.00 2.51
N GLU A 72 -20.29 -8.46 3.38
CA GLU A 72 -20.37 -8.17 4.80
C GLU A 72 -19.06 -7.45 5.16
N SER A 73 -19.16 -6.48 6.07
CA SER A 73 -18.18 -6.12 7.10
C SER A 73 -16.76 -6.69 6.97
N PHE A 74 -15.80 -5.84 6.59
CA PHE A 74 -14.38 -6.09 6.85
C PHE A 74 -14.13 -6.05 8.37
N LYS A 75 -14.43 -7.13 9.08
CA LYS A 75 -13.87 -7.38 10.41
C LYS A 75 -12.40 -7.73 10.23
N TYR A 76 -11.53 -6.75 10.44
CA TYR A 76 -10.12 -7.01 10.72
C TYR A 76 -10.07 -7.59 12.14
N ALA A 77 -10.07 -8.93 12.26
CA ALA A 77 -9.92 -9.60 13.54
C ALA A 77 -8.51 -9.36 14.09
N LYS A 78 -8.50 -9.03 15.39
CA LYS A 78 -7.35 -8.68 16.24
C LYS A 78 -6.41 -9.86 16.47
#